data_AF-A0A5D3J211-F1
#
_entry.id   AF-A0A5D3J211-F1
#
_cell.length_a   1.000
_cell.length_b   1.000
_cell.length_c   1.000
_cell.angle_alpha   90.00
_cell.angle_beta   90.00
_cell.angle_gamma   90.00
#
_symmetry.space_group_name_H-M   'P 1'
#
loop_
_entity.id
_entity.type
_entity.pdbx_description
1 polymer ?
#
loop_
_entity_poly.entity_id
_entity_poly.type
_entity_poly.pdbx_seq_one_letter_code
_entity_poly.pdbx_strand_id
1 'polypeptide(L)'
;NNALPPVMTGSHIDTQPTGGKFDGNYGVFAGIEVVRALNDAGIETEAPIEVAVWTNEEGSRFVPVMMGSGAFIGEFALDAVLAAQDRDGVAVGEALRSIGYAGSESVGGRAVGAYFEAHIEQGPVLEAHGKTIGVVTGALGQR
;
A
#
# COMPACT_ATOMS: atom_id res chain seq x y z
N ASN A 1 -3.88 -20.61 10.29
CA ASN A 1 -5.35 -20.70 10.52
C ASN A 1 -6.09 -19.66 9.67
N ASN A 2 -6.70 -20.04 8.54
CA ASN A 2 -7.35 -19.10 7.62
C ASN A 2 -8.70 -18.53 8.12
N ALA A 3 -9.17 -18.96 9.29
CA ALA A 3 -10.35 -18.36 9.92
C ALA A 3 -10.02 -17.06 10.70
N LEU A 4 -8.73 -16.79 10.94
CA LEU A 4 -8.28 -15.56 11.59
C LEU A 4 -8.07 -14.43 10.56
N PRO A 5 -8.38 -13.18 10.90
CA PRO A 5 -8.00 -12.03 10.10
C PRO A 5 -6.48 -11.98 9.88
N PRO A 6 -6.00 -11.64 8.67
CA PRO A 6 -4.59 -11.61 8.35
C PRO A 6 -3.85 -10.50 9.10
N VAL A 7 -2.57 -10.74 9.37
CA VAL A 7 -1.59 -9.68 9.66
C VAL A 7 -1.06 -9.20 8.32
N MET A 8 -1.45 -7.99 7.93
CA MET A 8 -1.06 -7.40 6.66
C MET A 8 0.21 -6.57 6.81
N THR A 9 1.00 -6.59 5.75
CA THR A 9 2.04 -5.60 5.51
C THR A 9 1.97 -5.15 4.06
N GLY A 10 2.62 -4.06 3.69
CA GLY A 10 2.53 -3.55 2.34
C GLY A 10 2.89 -2.08 2.26
N SER A 11 2.72 -1.54 1.07
CA SER A 11 2.84 -0.12 0.74
C SER A 11 2.33 0.07 -0.70
N HIS A 12 2.96 0.94 -1.50
CA HIS A 12 2.63 1.19 -2.90
C HIS A 12 3.82 0.89 -3.83
N ILE A 13 3.56 0.85 -5.14
CA ILE A 13 4.62 0.74 -6.16
C ILE A 13 4.52 1.81 -7.25
N ASP A 14 3.45 2.61 -7.25
CA ASP A 14 3.41 3.84 -8.03
C ASP A 14 4.33 4.89 -7.41
N THR A 15 4.77 5.85 -8.23
CA THR A 15 5.75 6.86 -7.85
C THR A 15 5.32 8.22 -8.37
N GLN A 16 5.85 9.30 -7.76
CA GLN A 16 5.88 10.60 -8.44
C GLN A 16 6.67 10.56 -9.76
N PRO A 17 6.51 11.55 -10.67
CA PRO A 17 7.24 11.60 -11.93
C PRO A 17 8.76 11.77 -11.74
N THR A 18 9.15 12.35 -10.60
CA THR A 18 10.54 12.48 -10.14
C THR A 18 10.82 11.59 -8.93
N GLY A 19 10.12 10.44 -8.84
CA GLY A 19 10.20 9.52 -7.70
C GLY A 19 11.58 8.89 -7.51
N GLY A 20 11.88 8.57 -6.25
CA GLY A 20 13.07 7.83 -5.86
C GLY A 20 12.95 6.32 -6.08
N LYS A 21 13.98 5.58 -5.67
CA LYS A 21 14.01 4.11 -5.80
C LYS A 21 13.37 3.37 -4.63
N PHE A 22 13.04 4.07 -3.53
CA PHE A 22 12.71 3.48 -2.24
C PHE A 22 11.33 3.88 -1.70
N ASP A 23 10.73 4.93 -2.27
CA ASP A 23 9.41 5.41 -1.86
C ASP A 23 8.35 4.37 -2.24
N GLY A 24 7.54 3.94 -1.28
CA GLY A 24 6.56 2.87 -1.42
C GLY A 24 7.13 1.46 -1.62
N ASN A 25 7.85 1.26 -2.73
CA ASN A 25 8.25 -0.07 -3.19
C ASN A 25 9.12 -0.81 -2.15
N TYR A 26 9.91 -0.09 -1.35
CA TYR A 26 10.66 -0.66 -0.22
C TYR A 26 9.73 -1.41 0.75
N GLY A 27 8.60 -0.82 1.13
CA GLY A 27 7.64 -1.44 2.04
C GLY A 27 7.02 -2.71 1.46
N VAL A 28 6.68 -2.70 0.17
CA VAL A 28 6.17 -3.90 -0.54
C VAL A 28 7.23 -5.01 -0.56
N PHE A 29 8.46 -4.70 -0.97
CA PHE A 29 9.53 -5.69 -1.04
C PHE A 29 9.96 -6.18 0.36
N ALA A 30 9.94 -5.32 1.37
CA ALA A 30 10.17 -5.72 2.76
C ALA A 30 9.11 -6.74 3.21
N GLY A 31 7.84 -6.52 2.88
CA GLY A 31 6.77 -7.47 3.16
C GLY A 31 6.96 -8.83 2.47
N ILE A 32 7.34 -8.83 1.19
CA ILE A 32 7.69 -10.06 0.45
C ILE A 32 8.87 -10.78 1.13
N GLU A 33 9.88 -10.02 1.56
CA GLU A 33 11.07 -10.58 2.21
C GLU A 33 10.75 -11.18 3.58
N VAL A 34 9.80 -10.61 4.34
CA VAL A 34 9.28 -11.23 5.56
C VAL A 34 8.70 -12.60 5.27
N VAL A 35 7.86 -12.73 4.23
CA VAL A 35 7.28 -14.03 3.85
C VAL A 35 8.36 -15.03 3.44
N ARG A 36 9.35 -14.61 2.65
CA ARG A 36 10.48 -15.46 2.27
C ARG A 36 11.29 -15.93 3.47
N ALA A 37 11.64 -15.01 4.38
CA ALA A 37 12.41 -15.33 5.57
C ALA A 37 11.68 -16.32 6.50
N LEU A 38 10.36 -16.18 6.66
CA LEU A 38 9.54 -17.12 7.42
C LEU A 38 9.52 -18.51 6.77
N ASN A 39 9.38 -18.56 5.43
CA ASN A 39 9.41 -19.81 4.68
C ASN A 39 10.77 -20.51 4.78
N ASP A 40 11.87 -19.77 4.61
CA ASP A 40 13.24 -20.29 4.72
C ASP A 40 13.54 -20.83 6.13
N ALA A 41 12.97 -20.19 7.16
CA ALA A 41 13.06 -20.64 8.54
C ALA A 41 12.09 -21.77 8.90
N GLY A 42 11.17 -22.16 8.00
CA GLY A 42 10.13 -23.16 8.27
C GLY A 42 9.15 -22.74 9.36
N ILE A 43 8.89 -21.43 9.51
CA ILE A 43 8.01 -20.88 10.56
C ILE A 43 6.57 -20.85 10.05
N GLU A 44 5.68 -21.56 10.73
CA GLU A 44 4.24 -21.44 10.56
C GLU A 44 3.68 -20.36 11.51
N THR A 45 2.77 -19.53 10.99
CA THR A 45 2.13 -18.46 11.73
C THR A 45 0.68 -18.81 12.06
N GLU A 46 0.19 -18.33 13.22
CA GLU A 46 -1.18 -18.60 13.66
C GLU A 46 -2.20 -17.99 12.70
N ALA A 47 -2.08 -16.68 12.42
CA ALA A 47 -2.89 -15.97 11.42
C ALA A 47 -2.15 -15.86 10.08
N PRO A 48 -2.86 -15.76 8.94
CA PRO A 48 -2.23 -15.55 7.63
C PRO A 48 -1.43 -14.24 7.58
N ILE A 49 -0.37 -14.23 6.78
CA ILE A 49 0.36 -13.01 6.42
C ILE A 49 0.03 -12.67 4.96
N GLU A 50 -0.27 -11.40 4.72
CA GLU A 50 -0.52 -10.90 3.38
C GLU A 50 0.31 -9.66 3.08
N VAL A 51 0.74 -9.55 1.82
CA VAL A 51 1.45 -8.36 1.32
C VAL A 51 0.51 -7.60 0.39
N ALA A 52 0.17 -6.37 0.77
CA ALA A 52 -0.66 -5.47 -0.03
C ALA A 52 0.20 -4.55 -0.90
N VAL A 53 -0.30 -4.29 -2.11
CA VAL A 53 0.22 -3.26 -3.01
C VAL A 53 -0.93 -2.32 -3.32
N TRP A 54 -0.94 -1.16 -2.66
CA TRP A 54 -2.01 -0.19 -2.80
C TRP A 54 -1.86 0.60 -4.09
N THR A 55 -2.98 0.78 -4.79
CA THR A 55 -3.04 1.46 -6.08
C THR A 55 -3.09 2.98 -5.89
N ASN A 56 -2.25 3.70 -6.63
CA ASN A 56 -2.29 5.17 -6.74
C ASN A 56 -2.25 5.83 -5.36
N GLU A 57 -1.22 5.50 -4.59
CA GLU A 57 -0.97 6.11 -3.30
C GLU A 57 -0.51 7.56 -3.48
N GLU A 58 0.39 7.80 -4.43
CA GLU A 58 1.03 9.10 -4.64
C GLU A 58 0.09 10.17 -5.20
N GLY A 59 -1.06 9.74 -5.74
CA GLY A 59 -2.04 10.62 -6.37
C GLY A 59 -1.52 11.39 -7.59
N SER A 60 -0.44 10.92 -8.20
CA SER A 60 0.31 11.69 -9.20
C SER A 60 -0.39 11.76 -10.56
N ARG A 61 -0.90 10.61 -11.03
CA ARG A 61 -1.65 10.51 -12.28
C ARG A 61 -3.14 10.78 -12.06
N PHE A 62 -3.70 10.21 -11.00
CA PHE A 62 -5.11 10.34 -10.64
C PHE A 62 -5.21 10.91 -9.22
N VAL A 63 -6.16 11.82 -8.98
CA VAL A 63 -6.40 12.43 -7.66
C VAL A 63 -7.73 11.92 -7.08
N PRO A 64 -7.84 11.69 -5.75
CA PRO A 64 -6.86 12.02 -4.70
C PRO A 64 -5.76 10.97 -4.48
N VAL A 65 -4.81 11.28 -3.59
CA VAL A 65 -3.82 10.36 -3.03
C VAL A 65 -4.48 9.18 -2.30
N MET A 66 -3.73 8.11 -2.03
CA MET A 66 -4.15 6.96 -1.22
C MET A 66 -5.41 6.27 -1.76
N MET A 67 -5.59 6.24 -3.09
CA MET A 67 -6.85 5.84 -3.71
C MET A 67 -7.26 4.41 -3.38
N GLY A 68 -6.34 3.45 -3.55
CA GLY A 68 -6.63 2.03 -3.36
C GLY A 68 -6.92 1.66 -1.91
N SER A 69 -6.14 2.20 -0.97
CA SER A 69 -6.35 1.98 0.47
C SER A 69 -7.59 2.72 0.97
N GLY A 70 -7.85 3.93 0.50
CA GLY A 70 -9.08 4.69 0.79
C GLY A 70 -10.34 3.97 0.30
N ALA A 71 -10.31 3.37 -0.89
CA ALA A 71 -11.38 2.52 -1.38
C ALA A 71 -11.56 1.26 -0.51
N PHE A 72 -10.44 0.64 -0.09
CA PHE A 72 -10.46 -0.57 0.74
C PHE A 72 -11.13 -0.37 2.10
N ILE A 73 -10.88 0.77 2.76
CA ILE A 73 -11.50 1.10 4.06
C ILE A 73 -12.87 1.76 3.93
N GLY A 74 -13.33 2.03 2.71
CA GLY A 74 -14.61 2.68 2.43
C GLY A 74 -14.63 4.20 2.60
N GLU A 75 -13.48 4.85 2.74
CA GLU A 75 -13.36 6.32 2.75
C GLU A 75 -13.69 6.91 1.37
N PHE A 76 -13.30 6.19 0.31
CA PHE A 76 -13.66 6.54 -1.07
C PHE A 76 -14.64 5.51 -1.65
N ALA A 77 -15.73 6.00 -2.24
CA ALA A 77 -16.65 5.14 -2.96
C ALA A 77 -15.95 4.53 -4.19
N LEU A 78 -16.01 3.19 -4.33
CA LEU A 78 -15.32 2.47 -5.41
C LEU A 78 -15.68 2.99 -6.80
N ASP A 79 -16.95 3.25 -7.06
CA ASP A 79 -17.41 3.78 -8.35
C ASP A 79 -16.81 5.16 -8.66
N ALA A 80 -16.63 6.00 -7.64
CA ALA A 80 -15.99 7.31 -7.80
C ALA A 80 -14.50 7.17 -8.09
N VAL A 81 -13.80 6.26 -7.40
CA VAL A 81 -12.39 5.94 -7.66
C VAL A 81 -12.21 5.45 -9.09
N LEU A 82 -13.03 4.49 -9.54
CA LEU A 82 -12.92 3.92 -10.88
C LEU A 82 -13.27 4.92 -11.99
N ALA A 83 -14.11 5.92 -11.70
CA ALA A 83 -14.49 6.99 -12.61
C ALA A 83 -13.52 8.18 -12.64
N ALA A 84 -12.60 8.29 -11.67
CA ALA A 84 -11.61 9.37 -11.65
C ALA A 84 -10.74 9.35 -12.92
N GLN A 85 -10.48 10.52 -13.49
CA GLN A 85 -9.78 10.67 -14.76
C GLN A 85 -8.42 11.32 -14.60
N ASP A 86 -7.46 10.92 -15.44
CA ASP A 86 -6.21 11.64 -15.61
C ASP A 86 -6.38 12.86 -16.52
N ARG A 87 -5.27 13.55 -16.81
CA ARG A 87 -5.24 14.77 -17.63
C ARG A 87 -5.64 14.54 -19.09
N ASP A 88 -5.57 13.31 -19.57
CA ASP A 88 -5.92 12.92 -20.93
C ASP A 88 -7.36 12.36 -21.01
N GLY A 89 -8.08 12.33 -19.89
CA GLY A 89 -9.46 11.86 -19.80
C GLY A 89 -9.60 10.35 -19.63
N VAL A 90 -8.51 9.60 -19.42
CA VAL A 90 -8.55 8.15 -19.18
C VAL A 90 -9.03 7.91 -17.76
N ALA A 91 -10.01 7.03 -17.57
CA ALA A 91 -10.51 6.68 -16.24
C ALA A 91 -9.60 5.66 -15.52
N VAL A 92 -9.51 5.69 -14.19
CA VAL A 92 -8.78 4.70 -13.37
C VAL A 92 -9.21 3.28 -13.73
N GLY A 93 -10.53 3.03 -13.84
CA GLY A 93 -11.04 1.72 -14.20
C GLY A 93 -10.62 1.26 -15.59
N GLU A 94 -10.45 2.17 -16.55
CA GLU A 94 -9.92 1.87 -17.87
C GLU A 94 -8.42 1.54 -17.80
N ALA A 95 -7.65 2.35 -17.06
CA ALA A 95 -6.22 2.12 -16.85
C ALA A 95 -5.95 0.77 -16.16
N LEU A 96 -6.74 0.40 -15.14
CA LEU A 96 -6.64 -0.90 -14.47
C LEU A 96 -6.96 -2.06 -15.43
N ARG A 97 -7.99 -1.92 -16.28
CA ARG A 97 -8.31 -2.93 -17.30
C ARG A 97 -7.21 -3.08 -18.33
N SER A 98 -6.61 -1.98 -18.80
CA SER A 98 -5.58 -2.02 -19.84
C SER A 98 -4.30 -2.72 -19.40
N ILE A 99 -3.97 -2.67 -18.10
CA ILE A 99 -2.83 -3.40 -17.53
C ILE A 99 -3.20 -4.78 -16.96
N GLY A 100 -4.49 -5.15 -17.00
CA GLY A 100 -4.96 -6.45 -16.49
C GLY A 100 -5.12 -6.55 -14.96
N TYR A 101 -5.17 -5.42 -14.25
CA TYR A 101 -5.32 -5.35 -12.78
C TYR A 101 -6.72 -4.94 -12.31
N ALA A 102 -7.70 -4.90 -13.21
CA ALA A 102 -9.11 -4.81 -12.83
C ALA A 102 -9.59 -6.16 -12.26
N GLY A 103 -9.29 -6.40 -10.99
CA GLY A 103 -9.62 -7.65 -10.29
C GLY A 103 -11.13 -7.90 -10.13
N SER A 104 -11.50 -9.16 -9.93
CA SER A 104 -12.88 -9.59 -9.68
C SER A 104 -13.27 -9.62 -8.21
N GLU A 105 -12.29 -9.57 -7.32
CA GLU A 105 -12.51 -9.59 -5.87
C GLU A 105 -13.18 -8.29 -5.40
N SER A 106 -14.02 -8.40 -4.37
CA SER A 106 -14.61 -7.21 -3.76
C SER A 106 -13.53 -6.38 -3.06
N VAL A 107 -13.56 -5.07 -3.27
CA VAL A 107 -12.65 -4.13 -2.58
C VAL A 107 -13.18 -3.89 -1.17
N GLY A 108 -12.34 -4.13 -0.16
CA GLY A 108 -12.69 -3.90 1.24
C GLY A 108 -13.62 -4.97 1.83
N GLY A 109 -14.28 -4.63 2.94
CA GLY A 109 -15.29 -5.48 3.60
C GLY A 109 -14.76 -6.71 4.35
N ARG A 110 -13.46 -7.03 4.20
CA ARG A 110 -12.79 -8.10 4.95
C ARG A 110 -12.08 -7.55 6.19
N ALA A 111 -12.04 -8.34 7.25
CA ALA A 111 -11.33 -7.98 8.47
C ALA A 111 -9.82 -8.02 8.27
N VAL A 112 -9.10 -7.12 8.94
CA VAL A 112 -7.64 -7.07 9.01
C VAL A 112 -7.25 -7.11 10.48
N GLY A 113 -6.40 -8.05 10.86
CA GLY A 113 -5.99 -8.24 12.26
C GLY A 113 -5.01 -7.16 12.72
N ALA A 114 -4.06 -6.82 11.87
CA ALA A 114 -3.13 -5.71 12.02
C ALA A 114 -2.57 -5.30 10.65
N TYR A 115 -2.10 -4.06 10.53
CA TYR A 115 -1.40 -3.57 9.34
C TYR A 115 -0.09 -2.90 9.74
N PHE A 116 1.02 -3.32 9.13
CA PHE A 116 2.35 -2.75 9.35
C PHE A 116 2.97 -2.32 8.02
N GLU A 117 3.46 -1.09 7.98
CA GLU A 117 4.12 -0.54 6.80
C GLU A 117 5.54 -0.09 7.15
N ALA A 118 6.52 -0.66 6.44
CA ALA A 118 7.90 -0.20 6.49
C ALA A 118 8.09 0.86 5.41
N HIS A 119 8.62 2.01 5.79
CA HIS A 119 8.82 3.12 4.85
C HIS A 119 10.13 3.85 5.15
N ILE A 120 10.66 4.54 4.13
CA ILE A 120 11.72 5.51 4.35
C ILE A 120 11.15 6.74 5.08
N GLU A 121 12.00 7.45 5.83
CA GLU A 121 11.55 8.62 6.61
C GLU A 121 11.02 9.76 5.73
N GLN A 122 11.54 9.90 4.50
CA GLN A 122 11.35 11.06 3.60
C GLN A 122 11.75 12.41 4.24
N GLY A 123 12.47 12.36 5.36
CA GLY A 123 12.95 13.51 6.11
C GLY A 123 14.35 13.25 6.68
N PRO A 124 14.95 14.25 7.34
CA PRO A 124 16.34 14.17 7.80
C PRO A 124 16.51 13.78 9.27
N VAL A 125 15.44 13.48 10.02
CA VAL A 125 15.48 13.38 11.48
C VAL A 125 16.27 12.17 11.95
N LEU A 126 16.06 10.98 11.37
CA LEU A 126 16.78 9.77 11.76
C LEU A 126 18.27 9.91 11.44
N GLU A 127 18.61 10.42 10.25
CA GLU A 127 20.00 10.68 9.87
C GLU A 127 20.66 11.69 10.81
N ALA A 128 20.02 12.84 11.03
CA ALA A 128 20.55 13.91 11.88
C ALA A 128 20.76 13.48 13.35
N HIS A 129 20.01 12.47 13.82
CA HIS A 129 20.12 11.94 15.19
C HIS A 129 20.87 10.60 15.26
N GLY A 130 21.46 10.14 14.15
CA GLY A 130 22.20 8.88 14.07
C GLY A 130 21.35 7.66 14.47
N LYS A 131 20.08 7.64 14.07
CA LYS A 131 19.13 6.57 14.36
C LYS A 131 18.88 5.72 13.13
N THR A 132 18.86 4.40 13.32
CA THR A 132 18.60 3.45 12.23
C THR A 132 17.11 3.25 11.98
N ILE A 133 16.29 3.18 13.04
CA ILE A 133 14.86 2.84 12.95
C ILE A 133 14.05 3.90 13.71
N GLY A 134 12.99 4.37 13.07
CA GLY A 134 11.95 5.20 13.68
C GLY A 134 10.71 4.38 14.00
N VAL A 135 10.21 4.48 15.22
CA VAL A 135 8.88 3.97 15.58
C VAL A 135 7.89 5.09 15.35
N VAL A 136 7.13 5.01 14.24
CA VAL A 136 6.15 6.03 13.87
C VAL A 136 4.96 5.96 14.82
N THR A 137 4.66 7.06 15.51
CA THR A 137 3.54 7.13 16.47
C THR A 137 2.30 7.82 15.91
N GLY A 138 2.41 8.45 14.74
CA GLY A 138 1.31 9.10 14.04
C GLY A 138 1.76 9.72 12.73
N ALA A 139 0.79 10.09 11.90
CA ALA A 139 0.98 10.80 10.65
C ALA A 139 0.30 12.18 10.71
N LEU A 140 0.89 13.17 10.04
CA LEU A 140 0.27 14.49 9.89
C LEU A 140 -0.95 14.39 8.97
N GLY A 141 -2.03 15.10 9.31
CA GLY A 141 -3.21 15.16 8.45
C GLY A 141 -2.89 15.83 7.11
N GLN A 142 -3.28 15.18 6.02
CA GLN A 142 -3.20 15.75 4.68
C GLN A 142 -4.49 16.53 4.37
N ARG A 143 -4.38 17.68 3.71
CA ARG A 143 -5.51 18.55 3.31
C ARG A 143 -5.70 18.54 1.81
#